data_AF-A0A3A5AR22-F1
#
_entry.id   AF-A0A3A5AR22-F1
#
_cell.length_a   1.000
_cell.length_b   1.000
_cell.length_c   1.000
_cell.angle_alpha   90.00
_cell.angle_beta   90.00
_cell.angle_gamma   90.00
#
_symmetry.space_group_name_H-M   'P 1'
#
loop_
_entity.id
_entity.type
_entity.pdbx_description
1 polymer ?
#
loop_
_entity_poly.entity_id
_entity_poly.type
_entity_poly.pdbx_seq_one_letter_code
_entity_poly.pdbx_strand_id
1 'polypeptide(L)'
;MDKAKLRFVIQALMFLCLVALAGVGLLMEFVLIPGREKIVKYGRNVKLSFLGLDRNGWGELHLYIAFIFLALLAIHLSLHWKKIVALYEKTIPDQKRRNIIAWAFLLISVILIYFAFLISPEVRETGRGGGRYGIQQQMKGVR
;
A
#
# COMPACT_ATOMS: atom_id res chain seq x y z
N MET A 1 27.58 0.06 21.37
CA MET A 1 26.21 0.56 21.66
C MET A 1 25.49 -0.44 22.56
N ASP A 2 24.80 0.03 23.59
CA ASP A 2 23.97 -0.83 24.44
C ASP A 2 22.86 -1.50 23.64
N LYS A 3 22.64 -2.81 23.84
CA LYS A 3 21.55 -3.55 23.17
C LYS A 3 20.18 -2.92 23.42
N ALA A 4 20.00 -2.23 24.55
CA ALA A 4 18.80 -1.47 24.87
C ALA A 4 18.63 -0.24 23.96
N LYS A 5 19.70 0.52 23.73
CA LYS A 5 19.71 1.68 22.84
C LYS A 5 19.42 1.25 21.39
N LEU A 6 20.02 0.16 20.92
CA LEU A 6 19.75 -0.37 19.58
C LEU A 6 18.25 -0.70 19.38
N ARG A 7 17.64 -1.41 20.34
CA ARG A 7 16.20 -1.73 20.28
C ARG A 7 15.33 -0.49 20.27
N PHE A 8 15.66 0.50 21.10
CA PHE A 8 14.93 1.77 21.16
C PHE A 8 15.01 2.53 19.84
N VAL A 9 16.20 2.62 19.23
CA VAL A 9 16.41 3.28 17.93
C VAL A 9 15.60 2.60 16.84
N ILE A 10 15.63 1.26 16.76
CA ILE A 10 14.85 0.51 15.77
C ILE A 10 13.35 0.79 15.93
N GLN A 11 12.86 0.83 17.17
CA GLN A 11 11.45 1.08 17.44
C GLN A 11 11.03 2.53 17.10
N ALA A 12 11.87 3.51 17.41
CA ALA A 12 11.65 4.91 17.01
C ALA A 12 11.65 5.08 15.49
N LEU A 13 12.58 4.41 14.80
CA LEU A 13 12.71 4.49 13.34
C LEU A 13 11.53 3.78 12.64
N MET A 14 11.09 2.63 13.16
CA MET A 14 9.86 1.98 12.70
C MET A 14 8.62 2.86 12.88
N PHE A 15 8.49 3.53 14.04
CA PHE A 15 7.37 4.44 14.28
C PHE A 15 7.38 5.61 13.29
N LEU A 16 8.55 6.19 13.03
CA LEU A 16 8.70 7.26 12.05
C LEU A 16 8.31 6.79 10.64
N CYS A 17 8.77 5.61 10.23
CA CYS A 17 8.38 5.00 8.95
C CYS A 17 6.86 4.75 8.87
N LEU A 18 6.23 4.30 9.96
CA LEU A 18 4.78 4.07 10.01
C LEU A 18 4.00 5.38 9.83
N VAL A 19 4.38 6.43 10.54
CA VAL A 19 3.74 7.75 10.42
C VAL A 19 3.96 8.33 9.02
N ALA A 20 5.14 8.14 8.44
CA ALA A 20 5.42 8.55 7.06
C ALA A 20 4.57 7.78 6.03
N LEU A 21 4.43 6.46 6.18
CA LEU A 21 3.55 5.64 5.34
C LEU A 21 2.09 6.11 5.44
N ALA A 22 1.59 6.29 6.66
CA ALA A 22 0.22 6.77 6.87
C ALA A 22 0.04 8.17 6.28
N GLY A 23 0.97 9.09 6.53
CA GLY A 23 0.93 10.45 5.99
C GLY A 23 0.93 10.50 4.46
N VAL A 24 1.81 9.74 3.81
CA VAL A 24 1.87 9.68 2.33
C VAL A 24 0.64 8.95 1.77
N GLY A 25 0.15 7.91 2.43
CA GLY A 25 -1.08 7.23 2.02
C GLY A 25 -2.30 8.15 2.06
N LEU A 26 -2.48 8.88 3.17
CA LEU A 26 -3.54 9.88 3.32
C LEU A 26 -3.36 11.04 2.32
N LEU A 27 -2.12 11.49 2.09
CA LEU A 27 -1.82 12.51 1.07
C LEU A 27 -2.26 12.03 -0.32
N MET A 28 -1.94 10.80 -0.70
CA MET A 28 -2.31 10.25 -2.01
C MET A 28 -3.83 10.08 -2.17
N GLU A 29 -4.54 9.75 -1.10
CA GLU A 29 -5.99 9.58 -1.12
C GLU A 29 -6.73 10.92 -1.16
N PHE A 30 -6.40 11.84 -0.25
CA PHE A 30 -7.16 13.08 -0.06
C PHE A 30 -6.66 14.26 -0.90
N VAL A 31 -5.36 14.33 -1.21
CA VAL A 31 -4.77 15.45 -1.97
C VAL A 31 -4.60 15.09 -3.44
N LEU A 32 -4.20 13.85 -3.76
CA LEU A 32 -4.03 13.38 -5.14
C LEU A 32 -5.23 12.54 -5.61
N ILE A 33 -6.42 13.11 -5.41
CA ILE A 33 -7.74 12.57 -5.77
C ILE A 33 -7.71 11.83 -7.13
N PRO A 34 -8.23 10.59 -7.24
CA PRO A 34 -8.20 9.81 -8.48
C PRO A 34 -9.12 10.38 -9.58
N GLY A 35 -8.79 10.06 -10.84
CA GLY A 35 -9.28 10.72 -12.06
C GLY A 35 -10.74 11.20 -12.13
N ARG A 36 -11.73 10.33 -11.83
CA ARG A 36 -13.16 10.71 -11.94
C ARG A 36 -13.55 11.84 -10.99
N GLU A 37 -13.04 11.82 -9.78
CA GLU A 37 -13.31 12.88 -8.80
C GLU A 37 -12.59 14.19 -9.14
N LYS A 38 -11.50 14.15 -9.92
CA LYS A 38 -10.88 15.38 -10.47
C LYS A 38 -11.82 16.09 -11.44
N ILE A 39 -12.49 15.34 -12.30
CA ILE A 39 -13.44 15.88 -13.28
C ILE A 39 -14.69 16.43 -12.57
N VAL A 40 -15.16 15.75 -11.53
CA VAL A 40 -16.31 16.21 -10.72
C VAL A 40 -15.95 17.46 -9.89
N LYS A 41 -14.75 17.51 -9.29
CA LYS A 41 -14.33 18.60 -8.40
C LYS A 41 -13.78 19.83 -9.14
N TYR A 42 -13.08 19.64 -10.26
CA TYR A 42 -12.42 20.72 -11.00
C TYR A 42 -12.99 20.93 -12.42
N GLY A 43 -13.98 20.14 -12.84
CA GLY A 43 -14.63 20.23 -14.16
C GLY A 43 -13.74 19.85 -15.35
N ARG A 44 -12.46 19.55 -15.12
CA ARG A 44 -11.44 19.29 -16.15
C ARG A 44 -10.42 18.29 -15.65
N ASN A 45 -9.72 17.65 -16.58
CA ASN A 45 -8.67 16.67 -16.28
C ASN A 45 -7.37 17.41 -15.90
N VAL A 46 -7.24 17.81 -14.64
CA VAL A 46 -6.08 18.55 -14.13
C VAL A 46 -5.03 17.61 -13.54
N LYS A 47 -3.75 17.88 -13.83
CA LYS A 47 -2.62 17.22 -13.16
C LYS A 47 -2.47 17.84 -11.78
N LEU A 48 -2.84 17.11 -10.73
CA LEU A 48 -2.53 17.46 -9.36
C LEU A 48 -1.12 16.95 -9.04
N SER A 49 -0.25 17.86 -8.64
CA SER A 49 1.10 17.58 -8.17
C SER A 49 1.28 18.27 -6.83
N PHE A 50 1.90 17.59 -5.87
CA PHE A 50 2.27 18.14 -4.57
C PHE A 50 3.79 18.08 -4.42
N LEU A 51 4.41 19.20 -4.07
CA LEU A 51 5.89 19.36 -4.05
C LEU A 51 6.57 18.99 -5.39
N GLY A 52 5.90 19.23 -6.52
CA GLY A 52 6.43 18.90 -7.85
C GLY A 52 6.36 17.41 -8.23
N LEU A 53 5.89 16.55 -7.33
CA LEU A 53 5.66 15.13 -7.57
C LEU A 53 4.17 14.88 -7.85
N ASP A 54 3.89 14.03 -8.85
CA ASP A 54 2.55 13.55 -9.14
C ASP A 54 2.19 12.33 -8.26
N ARG A 55 1.00 11.76 -8.47
CA ARG A 55 0.52 10.62 -7.68
C ARG A 55 1.45 9.42 -7.83
N ASN A 56 2.07 9.26 -8.99
CA ASN A 56 2.99 8.16 -9.27
C ASN A 56 4.28 8.34 -8.48
N GLY A 57 4.87 9.54 -8.47
CA GLY A 57 6.07 9.83 -7.68
C GLY A 57 5.86 9.65 -6.17
N TRP A 58 4.73 10.10 -5.62
CA TRP A 58 4.38 9.83 -4.22
C TRP A 58 4.12 8.35 -3.95
N GLY A 59 3.58 7.62 -4.93
CA GLY A 59 3.39 6.17 -4.87
C GLY A 59 4.71 5.42 -4.82
N GLU A 60 5.69 5.79 -5.65
CA GLU A 60 7.04 5.24 -5.62
C GLU A 60 7.73 5.50 -4.28
N LEU A 61 7.65 6.73 -3.77
CA LEU A 61 8.20 7.06 -2.45
C LEU A 61 7.53 6.24 -1.34
N HIS A 62 6.20 6.09 -1.39
CA HIS A 62 5.46 5.27 -0.45
C HIS A 62 5.94 3.81 -0.46
N LEU A 63 6.19 3.24 -1.64
CA LEU A 63 6.73 1.89 -1.79
C LEU A 63 8.13 1.74 -1.20
N TYR A 64 9.04 2.70 -1.44
CA TYR A 64 10.38 2.65 -0.85
C TYR A 64 10.33 2.72 0.68
N ILE A 65 9.50 3.59 1.26
CA ILE A 65 9.31 3.65 2.71
C ILE A 65 8.73 2.32 3.23
N ALA A 66 7.81 1.68 2.48
CA ALA A 66 7.23 0.40 2.85
C ALA A 66 8.30 -0.71 2.90
N PHE A 67 9.23 -0.75 1.94
CA PHE A 67 10.33 -1.72 1.97
C PHE A 67 11.29 -1.49 3.13
N ILE A 68 11.63 -0.23 3.43
CA ILE A 68 12.46 0.10 4.60
C ILE A 68 11.76 -0.33 5.89
N PHE A 69 10.47 -0.01 6.02
CA PHE A 69 9.66 -0.42 7.16
C PHE A 69 9.62 -1.94 7.32
N LEU A 70 9.45 -2.69 6.22
CA LEU A 70 9.42 -4.16 6.23
C LEU A 70 10.76 -4.76 6.67
N ALA A 71 11.88 -4.21 6.19
CA ALA A 71 13.22 -4.64 6.60
C ALA A 71 13.44 -4.39 8.10
N LEU A 72 13.05 -3.22 8.61
CA LEU A 72 13.13 -2.90 10.04
C LEU A 72 12.22 -3.77 10.89
N LEU A 73 11.02 -4.08 10.40
CA LEU A 73 10.09 -4.98 11.05
C LEU A 73 10.68 -6.39 11.17
N ALA A 74 11.35 -6.89 10.13
CA ALA A 74 12.04 -8.18 10.16
C ALA A 74 13.19 -8.20 11.20
N ILE A 75 13.99 -7.13 11.26
CA ILE A 75 15.04 -6.97 12.27
C ILE A 75 14.43 -6.91 13.68
N HIS A 76 13.36 -6.14 13.86
CA HIS A 76 12.64 -6.03 15.13
C HIS A 76 12.12 -7.39 15.60
N LEU A 77 11.47 -8.15 14.71
CA LEU A 77 10.94 -9.47 15.03
C LEU A 77 12.06 -10.44 15.43
N SER A 78 13.19 -10.38 14.73
CA SER A 78 14.39 -11.17 15.04
C SER A 78 14.96 -10.82 16.43
N LEU A 79 15.02 -9.52 16.77
CA LEU A 79 15.49 -9.06 18.08
C LEU A 79 14.55 -9.43 19.23
N HIS A 80 13.25 -9.53 18.95
CA HIS A 80 12.23 -9.85 19.95
C HIS A 80 11.83 -11.33 19.97
N TRP A 81 12.37 -12.16 19.06
CA TRP A 81 11.97 -13.55 18.85
C TRP A 81 11.84 -14.39 20.13
N LYS A 82 12.87 -14.38 20.98
CA LYS A 82 12.87 -15.12 22.25
C LYS A 82 11.74 -14.68 23.19
N LYS A 83 11.46 -13.37 23.23
CA LYS A 83 10.38 -12.83 24.07
C LYS A 83 9.01 -13.18 23.51
N ILE A 84 8.87 -13.17 22.19
CA ILE A 84 7.63 -13.54 21.50
C ILE A 84 7.30 -15.01 21.78
N VAL A 85 8.27 -15.92 21.62
CA VAL A 85 8.07 -17.35 21.90
C VAL A 85 7.74 -17.58 23.38
N ALA A 86 8.50 -16.97 24.30
CA ALA A 86 8.24 -17.12 25.73
C ALA A 86 6.86 -16.57 26.15
N LEU A 87 6.43 -15.43 25.59
CA LEU A 87 5.10 -14.88 25.83
C LEU A 87 4.02 -15.79 25.25
N TYR A 88 4.23 -16.30 24.04
CA TYR A 88 3.28 -17.17 23.36
C TYR A 88 3.07 -18.50 24.09
N GLU A 89 4.16 -19.12 24.58
CA GLU A 89 4.12 -20.33 25.40
C GLU A 89 3.44 -20.07 26.76
N LYS A 90 3.66 -18.91 27.37
CA LYS A 90 2.99 -18.53 28.62
C LYS A 90 1.50 -18.29 28.45
N THR A 91 1.08 -17.69 27.33
CA THR A 91 -0.33 -17.40 27.05
C THR A 91 -1.10 -18.63 26.60
N ILE A 92 -0.45 -19.55 25.87
CA ILE A 92 -1.09 -20.78 25.35
C ILE A 92 -0.25 -21.99 25.78
N PRO A 93 -0.54 -22.56 26.97
CA PRO A 93 0.23 -23.68 27.51
C PRO A 93 0.03 -24.98 26.72
N ASP A 94 -1.09 -25.15 26.02
CA ASP A 94 -1.38 -26.34 25.22
C ASP A 94 -0.60 -26.36 23.89
N GLN A 95 0.24 -27.37 23.70
CA GLN A 95 1.11 -27.54 22.53
C GLN A 95 0.33 -27.72 21.21
N LYS A 96 -0.81 -28.44 21.23
CA LYS A 96 -1.60 -28.72 20.02
C LYS A 96 -2.31 -27.46 19.56
N ARG A 97 -2.95 -26.73 20.48
CA ARG A 97 -3.59 -25.44 20.18
C ARG A 97 -2.57 -24.42 19.68
N ARG A 98 -1.36 -24.42 20.26
CA ARG A 98 -0.26 -23.55 19.83
C ARG A 98 0.11 -23.78 18.36
N ASN A 99 0.33 -25.05 17.98
CA ASN A 99 0.66 -25.36 16.59
C ASN A 99 -0.48 -25.02 15.62
N ILE A 100 -1.75 -25.30 15.98
CA ILE A 100 -2.91 -24.97 15.14
C ILE A 100 -2.99 -23.47 14.89
N ILE A 101 -2.84 -22.65 15.93
CA ILE A 101 -2.91 -21.18 15.81
C ILE A 101 -1.76 -20.65 14.95
N ALA A 102 -0.54 -21.18 15.13
CA ALA A 102 0.61 -20.79 14.31
C ALA A 102 0.40 -21.11 12.82
N TRP A 103 -0.09 -22.32 12.52
CA TRP A 103 -0.39 -22.71 11.13
C TRP A 103 -1.53 -21.90 10.53
N ALA A 104 -2.60 -21.65 11.29
CA ALA A 104 -3.70 -20.80 10.84
C ALA A 104 -3.22 -19.37 10.53
N PHE A 105 -2.40 -18.80 11.41
CA PHE A 105 -1.83 -17.46 11.23
C PHE A 105 -0.92 -17.39 9.99
N LEU A 106 -0.08 -18.42 9.78
CA LEU A 106 0.79 -18.51 8.61
C LEU A 106 -0.02 -18.64 7.31
N LEU A 107 -1.05 -19.49 7.31
CA LEU A 107 -1.95 -19.66 6.17
C LEU A 107 -2.66 -18.35 5.82
N ILE A 108 -3.22 -17.65 6.82
CA ILE A 108 -3.87 -16.35 6.62
C ILE A 108 -2.88 -15.32 6.04
N SER A 109 -1.65 -15.29 6.54
CA SER A 109 -0.62 -14.37 6.05
C SER A 109 -0.28 -14.63 4.58
N VAL A 110 -0.13 -15.90 4.18
CA VAL A 110 0.11 -16.29 2.79
C VAL A 110 -1.08 -15.90 1.91
N ILE A 111 -2.31 -16.16 2.36
CA ILE A 111 -3.53 -15.78 1.64
C ILE A 111 -3.57 -14.27 1.42
N LEU A 112 -3.30 -13.45 2.45
CA LEU A 112 -3.31 -11.98 2.32
C LEU A 112 -2.24 -11.45 1.36
N ILE A 113 -1.04 -12.04 1.35
CA ILE A 113 0.02 -11.68 0.40
C ILE A 113 -0.39 -12.03 -1.04
N TYR A 114 -0.98 -13.22 -1.22
CA TYR A 114 -1.37 -13.70 -2.56
C TYR A 114 -2.72 -13.12 -3.04
N PHE A 115 -3.51 -12.55 -2.14
CA PHE A 115 -4.81 -11.95 -2.45
C PHE A 115 -4.70 -10.86 -3.52
N ALA A 116 -3.65 -10.04 -3.46
CA ALA A 116 -3.39 -9.02 -4.48
C ALA A 116 -3.12 -9.61 -5.88
N PHE A 117 -2.64 -10.85 -5.97
CA PHE A 117 -2.40 -11.55 -7.24
C PHE A 117 -3.61 -12.35 -7.71
N LEU A 118 -4.56 -12.69 -6.82
CA LEU A 118 -5.80 -13.38 -7.18
C LEU A 118 -6.81 -12.46 -7.87
N ILE A 119 -6.73 -11.16 -7.61
CA ILE A 119 -7.57 -10.16 -8.29
C ILE A 119 -6.99 -9.91 -9.67
N SER A 120 -7.43 -10.69 -10.65
CA SER A 120 -7.25 -10.32 -12.06
C SER A 120 -8.00 -9.01 -12.29
N PRO A 121 -7.36 -7.93 -12.75
CA PRO A 121 -8.05 -6.68 -13.00
C PRO A 121 -9.13 -6.92 -14.05
N GLU A 122 -10.40 -6.67 -13.72
CA GLU A 122 -11.47 -6.66 -14.69
C GLU A 122 -11.20 -5.50 -15.66
N VAL A 123 -10.62 -5.82 -16.82
CA VAL A 123 -10.35 -4.84 -17.88
C VAL A 123 -11.69 -4.43 -18.48
N ARG A 124 -12.35 -3.46 -17.86
CA ARG A 124 -13.47 -2.76 -18.48
C ARG A 124 -12.88 -1.79 -19.50
N GLU A 125 -13.00 -2.12 -20.78
CA GLU A 125 -12.81 -1.17 -21.86
C GLU A 125 -13.71 0.04 -21.60
N THR A 126 -13.11 1.13 -21.12
CA THR A 126 -13.81 2.39 -21.03
C THR A 126 -14.04 2.81 -22.47
N GLY A 127 -15.30 2.72 -22.92
CA GLY A 127 -15.71 2.93 -24.30
C GLY A 127 -14.95 4.09 -24.94
N ARG A 128 -14.35 3.78 -26.11
CA ARG A 128 -13.74 4.71 -27.06
C ARG A 128 -14.29 6.12 -26.86
N GLY A 129 -13.43 7.05 -26.44
CA GLY A 129 -13.71 8.47 -26.55
C GLY A 129 -13.99 8.82 -28.00
N GLY A 130 -15.25 8.77 -28.40
CA GLY A 130 -15.77 9.15 -29.72
C GLY A 130 -15.78 10.67 -29.89
N GLY A 131 -14.68 11.33 -29.55
CA GLY A 131 -14.61 12.78 -29.44
C GLY A 131 -14.29 13.53 -30.74
N ARG A 132 -13.96 12.85 -31.85
CA ARG A 132 -13.46 13.58 -33.04
C ARG A 132 -13.63 12.96 -34.42
N TYR A 133 -14.12 11.73 -34.55
CA TYR A 133 -14.27 11.08 -35.87
C TYR A 133 -15.65 11.28 -36.53
N GLY A 134 -16.69 11.67 -35.78
CA GLY A 134 -18.04 11.86 -36.32
C GLY A 134 -18.26 13.15 -37.11
N ILE A 135 -17.50 14.22 -36.82
CA ILE A 135 -17.69 15.53 -37.48
C ILE A 135 -17.14 15.52 -38.92
N GLN A 136 -16.15 14.68 -39.22
CA GLN A 136 -15.50 14.70 -40.54
C GLN A 136 -16.24 13.88 -41.61
N GLN A 137 -17.08 12.91 -41.22
CA GLN A 137 -17.91 12.16 -42.18
C GLN A 137 -19.19 12.90 -42.56
N GLN A 138 -19.77 13.71 -41.66
CA GLN A 138 -20.99 14.46 -41.96
C GLN A 138 -20.76 15.62 -42.96
N MET A 139 -19.54 16.16 -43.06
CA MET A 139 -19.19 17.20 -44.06
C MET A 139 -18.79 16.66 -45.44
N LYS A 140 -18.62 15.34 -45.62
CA LYS A 140 -18.29 14.73 -46.93
C LYS A 140 -19.49 14.13 -47.66
N GLY A 141 -20.65 14.02 -47.00
CA GLY A 141 -21.89 13.48 -47.58
C GLY A 141 -22.89 14.52 -48.10
N VAL A 142 -22.52 15.82 -48.10
CA VAL A 142 -23.36 16.90 -48.61
C VAL A 142 -22.57 17.64 -49.71
N ARG A 143 -22.45 16.99 -50.87
CA ARG A 143 -22.17 17.64 -52.15
C ARG A 143 -22.94 16.92 -53.24
#